data_AF-A0A2D8RXV8-F1
#
_entry.id   AF-A0A2D8RXV8-F1
#
_cell.length_a   1.000
_cell.length_b   1.000
_cell.length_c   1.000
_cell.angle_alpha   90.00
_cell.angle_beta   90.00
_cell.angle_gamma   90.00
#
_symmetry.space_group_name_H-M   'P 1'
#
loop_
_entity.id
_entity.type
_entity.pdbx_description
1 polymer ?
#
loop_
_entity_poly.entity_id
_entity_poly.type
_entity_poly.pdbx_seq_one_letter_code
_entity_poly.pdbx_strand_id
1 'polypeptide(L)'
;MGNQNLRSSLRKLVRMRECNLKEPDMGVALQKRASLEDSARIVPLEDVSDPSLRDLLSYWEQIRAGRDMPARREIMPTVFPRLMPRMFMVRVQEGPSFVYSLAGNETVEAHGDNFTGMDVRELDRHAPGYGTSMQRFYSSIVRSRRPCAAEGSLQFVNRGFCRFKSIYLPLASGEGTVSHIMGAAAYEMGSA
;
A
#
# COMPACT_ATOMS: atom_id res chain seq x y z
N MET A 1 -52.82 17.30 41.74
CA MET A 1 -51.67 18.04 41.17
C MET A 1 -50.51 17.07 41.03
N GLY A 2 -49.96 17.02 39.82
CA GLY A 2 -49.22 15.90 39.28
C GLY A 2 -47.83 15.68 39.87
N ASN A 3 -47.42 14.43 39.64
CA ASN A 3 -46.14 13.76 39.83
C ASN A 3 -44.98 14.51 39.14
N GLN A 4 -43.73 14.02 39.32
CA GLN A 4 -42.43 14.48 38.78
C GLN A 4 -41.59 15.22 39.85
N ASN A 5 -40.39 14.82 40.28
CA ASN A 5 -39.40 13.98 39.63
C ASN A 5 -38.49 13.31 40.67
N LEU A 6 -38.66 12.00 40.78
CA LEU A 6 -37.78 11.04 41.42
C LEU A 6 -36.54 10.81 40.53
N ARG A 7 -35.51 11.66 40.58
CA ARG A 7 -34.22 11.43 39.89
C ARG A 7 -33.00 12.00 40.63
N SER A 8 -32.96 11.90 41.97
CA SER A 8 -31.83 12.39 42.77
C SER A 8 -30.82 11.32 43.22
N SER A 9 -30.93 10.05 42.79
CA SER A 9 -29.98 9.03 43.26
C SER A 9 -29.89 7.86 42.29
N LEU A 10 -28.98 7.94 41.31
CA LEU A 10 -28.32 6.81 40.66
C LEU A 10 -27.43 7.33 39.52
N ARG A 11 -26.14 7.56 39.83
CA ARG A 11 -24.97 7.50 38.93
C ARG A 11 -23.72 7.98 39.69
N LYS A 12 -23.25 7.15 40.62
CA LYS A 12 -21.84 7.09 41.05
C LYS A 12 -21.25 5.82 40.43
N LEU A 13 -19.97 5.89 40.03
CA LEU A 13 -19.18 4.96 39.18
C LEU A 13 -19.52 5.12 37.69
N VAL A 14 -18.63 5.57 36.80
CA VAL A 14 -17.21 5.26 36.63
C VAL A 14 -16.47 6.50 36.09
N ARG A 15 -15.30 6.80 36.66
CA ARG A 15 -14.31 7.74 36.09
C ARG A 15 -13.89 7.27 34.70
N MET A 16 -14.09 8.07 33.66
CA MET A 16 -13.27 7.99 32.46
C MET A 16 -13.05 9.41 31.95
N ARG A 17 -11.76 9.78 31.85
CA ARG A 17 -11.29 11.10 31.42
C ARG A 17 -11.84 11.39 30.03
N GLU A 18 -12.37 12.59 29.85
CA GLU A 18 -12.70 13.16 28.55
C GLU A 18 -11.39 13.31 27.75
N CYS A 19 -11.13 12.37 26.84
CA CYS A 19 -10.19 12.56 25.75
C CYS A 19 -10.89 13.48 24.76
N ASN A 20 -10.47 14.75 24.78
CA ASN A 20 -10.87 15.79 23.85
C ASN A 20 -10.48 15.37 22.42
N LEU A 21 -11.41 14.73 21.70
CA LEU A 21 -11.27 14.40 20.28
C LEU A 21 -11.33 15.71 19.50
N LYS A 22 -10.17 16.31 19.23
CA LYS A 22 -10.04 17.20 18.08
C LYS A 22 -10.24 16.33 16.84
N GLU A 23 -11.22 16.68 16.02
CA GLU A 23 -11.36 16.11 14.68
C GLU A 23 -10.00 16.19 13.97
N PRO A 24 -9.49 15.09 13.38
CA PRO A 24 -8.21 15.15 12.70
C PRO A 24 -8.36 16.06 11.49
N ASP A 25 -7.55 17.10 11.47
CA ASP A 25 -7.36 17.99 10.32
C ASP A 25 -6.91 17.14 9.13
N MET A 26 -7.86 16.83 8.24
CA MET A 26 -7.71 16.02 7.02
C MET A 26 -6.87 16.71 5.93
N GLY A 27 -6.11 17.76 6.27
CA GLY A 27 -5.44 18.65 5.34
C GLY A 27 -3.92 18.49 5.21
N VAL A 28 -3.28 17.49 5.81
CA VAL A 28 -1.80 17.36 5.77
C VAL A 28 -1.33 15.93 5.44
N ALA A 29 -1.61 15.48 4.22
CA ALA A 29 -0.97 14.33 3.60
C ALA A 29 -0.30 14.76 2.27
N LEU A 30 0.98 14.43 2.12
CA LEU A 30 1.89 14.82 1.02
C LEU A 30 2.17 16.33 0.88
N GLN A 31 2.75 16.97 1.90
CA GLN A 31 3.41 18.26 1.67
C GLN A 31 4.86 18.11 1.20
N LYS A 32 5.03 18.45 -0.09
CA LYS A 32 6.19 19.08 -0.74
C LYS A 32 7.53 18.33 -0.67
N ARG A 33 7.77 17.56 -1.75
CA ARG A 33 9.03 17.10 -2.39
C ARG A 33 9.01 15.57 -2.48
N ALA A 34 8.89 14.93 -3.62
CA ALA A 34 8.71 15.34 -5.01
C ALA A 34 8.13 14.09 -5.73
N SER A 35 8.17 14.01 -7.06
CA SER A 35 7.73 12.83 -7.82
C SER A 35 8.33 11.51 -7.27
N LEU A 36 7.80 10.34 -7.68
CA LEU A 36 8.52 9.06 -7.41
C LEU A 36 9.94 9.08 -7.93
N GLU A 37 10.16 9.81 -9.02
CA GLU A 37 11.47 9.95 -9.64
C GLU A 37 12.50 10.56 -8.66
N ASP A 38 12.04 11.33 -7.67
CA ASP A 38 12.90 11.93 -6.63
C ASP A 38 12.89 11.18 -5.28
N SER A 39 11.89 10.32 -5.04
CA SER A 39 11.69 9.64 -3.75
C SER A 39 11.96 8.14 -3.79
N ALA A 40 12.05 7.53 -4.97
CA ALA A 40 12.28 6.11 -5.15
C ALA A 40 13.14 5.81 -6.38
N ARG A 41 13.90 4.73 -6.32
CA ARG A 41 14.69 4.20 -7.43
C ARG A 41 14.50 2.71 -7.58
N ILE A 42 14.66 2.22 -8.80
CA ILE A 42 14.70 0.78 -9.07
C ILE A 42 16.03 0.23 -8.57
N VAL A 43 15.96 -0.91 -7.89
CA VAL A 43 17.13 -1.62 -7.39
C VAL A 43 17.12 -3.07 -7.88
N PRO A 44 18.28 -3.73 -7.94
CA PRO A 44 18.33 -5.17 -8.17
C PRO A 44 17.49 -5.94 -7.14
N LEU A 45 16.88 -7.06 -7.56
CA LEU A 45 16.04 -7.87 -6.67
C LEU A 45 16.86 -8.47 -5.51
N GLU A 46 18.14 -8.74 -5.73
CA GLU A 46 19.08 -9.23 -4.73
C GLU A 46 19.32 -8.24 -3.56
N ASP A 47 19.15 -6.94 -3.82
CA ASP A 47 19.31 -5.88 -2.82
C ASP A 47 18.10 -5.77 -1.88
N VAL A 48 17.01 -6.47 -2.16
CA VAL A 48 15.88 -6.60 -1.25
C VAL A 48 16.32 -7.48 -0.07
N SER A 49 16.58 -6.85 1.07
CA SER A 49 17.11 -7.50 2.27
C SER A 49 16.03 -7.97 3.26
N ASP A 50 14.82 -7.41 3.18
CA ASP A 50 13.72 -7.78 4.07
C ASP A 50 13.32 -9.26 3.85
N PRO A 51 13.37 -10.11 4.90
CA PRO A 51 13.05 -11.53 4.77
C PRO A 51 11.64 -11.80 4.24
N SER A 52 10.65 -11.00 4.63
CA SER A 52 9.26 -11.22 4.22
C SER A 52 9.05 -10.91 2.74
N LEU A 53 9.74 -9.89 2.22
CA LEU A 53 9.74 -9.61 0.78
C LEU A 53 10.45 -10.72 -0.01
N ARG A 54 11.57 -11.26 0.49
CA ARG A 54 12.26 -12.40 -0.11
C ARG A 54 11.40 -13.66 -0.15
N ASP A 55 10.66 -13.92 0.92
CA ASP A 55 9.74 -15.06 1.00
C ASP A 55 8.61 -14.92 -0.03
N LEU A 56 8.04 -13.72 -0.18
CA LEU A 56 7.00 -13.45 -1.18
C LEU A 56 7.53 -13.61 -2.61
N LEU A 57 8.73 -13.12 -2.89
CA LEU A 57 9.39 -13.31 -4.19
C LEU A 57 9.66 -14.81 -4.45
N SER A 58 10.17 -15.53 -3.47
CA SER A 58 10.46 -16.98 -3.59
C SER A 58 9.19 -17.78 -3.85
N TYR A 59 8.08 -17.44 -3.20
CA TYR A 59 6.78 -18.04 -3.49
C TYR A 59 6.31 -17.74 -4.92
N TRP A 60 6.43 -16.50 -5.37
CA TRP A 60 6.09 -16.13 -6.75
C TRP A 60 6.90 -16.92 -7.78
N GLU A 61 8.20 -17.08 -7.54
CA GLU A 61 9.12 -17.89 -8.34
C GLU A 61 8.72 -19.38 -8.36
N GLN A 62 8.31 -19.94 -7.22
CA GLN A 62 7.82 -21.31 -7.15
C GLN A 62 6.55 -21.52 -7.98
N ILE A 63 5.57 -20.63 -7.87
CA ILE A 63 4.29 -20.76 -8.59
C ILE A 63 4.46 -20.54 -10.09
N ARG A 64 5.35 -19.63 -10.52
CA ARG A 64 5.58 -19.45 -11.97
C ARG A 64 6.20 -20.70 -12.60
N ALA A 65 6.96 -21.49 -11.85
CA ALA A 65 7.52 -22.77 -12.28
C ALA A 65 8.22 -22.69 -13.65
N GLY A 66 9.05 -21.66 -13.84
CA GLY A 66 9.79 -21.42 -15.09
C GLY A 66 9.04 -20.60 -16.16
N ARG A 67 7.73 -20.35 -16.00
CA ARG A 67 6.97 -19.40 -16.85
C ARG A 67 7.40 -17.95 -16.59
N ASP A 68 7.04 -17.02 -17.47
CA ASP A 68 7.28 -15.58 -17.28
C ASP A 68 6.76 -15.08 -15.93
N MET A 69 5.53 -15.49 -15.60
CA MET A 69 4.81 -15.09 -14.39
C MET A 69 3.70 -16.11 -14.07
N PRO A 70 3.29 -16.22 -12.80
CA PRO A 70 2.16 -17.05 -12.42
C PRO A 70 0.83 -16.40 -12.81
N ALA A 71 -0.22 -17.20 -12.97
CA ALA A 71 -1.57 -16.70 -13.14
C ALA A 71 -2.10 -16.12 -11.83
N ARG A 72 -2.87 -15.05 -11.91
CA ARG A 72 -3.47 -14.39 -10.73
C ARG A 72 -4.25 -15.38 -9.85
N ARG A 73 -4.94 -16.35 -10.45
CA ARG A 73 -5.73 -17.36 -9.73
C ARG A 73 -4.90 -18.38 -8.94
N GLU A 74 -3.62 -18.52 -9.26
CA GLU A 74 -2.70 -19.45 -8.57
C GLU A 74 -2.09 -18.81 -7.31
N ILE A 75 -2.14 -17.47 -7.20
CA ILE A 75 -1.65 -16.75 -6.05
C ILE A 75 -2.70 -16.71 -4.95
N MET A 76 -2.30 -17.19 -3.77
CA MET A 76 -3.07 -17.11 -2.54
C MET A 76 -2.36 -16.17 -1.55
N PRO A 77 -2.80 -14.90 -1.42
CA PRO A 77 -2.17 -13.95 -0.50
C PRO A 77 -2.18 -14.40 0.97
N THR A 78 -3.13 -15.26 1.34
CA THR A 78 -3.29 -15.81 2.69
C THR A 78 -2.16 -16.74 3.12
N VAL A 79 -1.26 -17.13 2.22
CA VAL A 79 -0.02 -17.86 2.55
C VAL A 79 0.89 -17.01 3.45
N PHE A 80 0.81 -15.67 3.36
CA PHE A 80 1.62 -14.74 4.14
C PHE A 80 0.75 -13.81 4.99
N PRO A 81 0.03 -14.33 6.01
CA PRO A 81 -0.92 -13.51 6.78
C PRO A 81 -0.23 -12.34 7.50
N ARG A 82 1.03 -12.50 7.90
CA ARG A 82 1.85 -11.42 8.51
C ARG A 82 2.29 -10.35 7.52
N LEU A 83 2.38 -10.68 6.23
CA LEU A 83 2.75 -9.74 5.19
C LEU A 83 1.54 -8.99 4.63
N MET A 84 0.33 -9.56 4.76
CA MET A 84 -0.90 -8.97 4.22
C MET A 84 -1.12 -7.49 4.57
N PRO A 85 -0.83 -7.00 5.80
CA PRO A 85 -0.94 -5.57 6.11
C PRO A 85 -0.05 -4.68 5.25
N ARG A 86 1.04 -5.21 4.68
CA ARG A 86 2.02 -4.50 3.84
C ARG A 86 1.83 -4.75 2.34
N MET A 87 0.85 -5.57 1.97
CA MET A 87 0.60 -5.93 0.58
C MET A 87 -0.33 -4.93 -0.09
N PHE A 88 -0.25 -4.86 -1.41
CA PHE A 88 -1.22 -4.21 -2.27
C PHE A 88 -1.38 -4.98 -3.57
N MET A 89 -2.49 -4.77 -4.25
CA MET A 89 -2.78 -5.39 -5.53
C MET A 89 -3.32 -4.35 -6.49
N VAL A 90 -2.69 -4.22 -7.64
CA VAL A 90 -3.10 -3.31 -8.71
C VAL A 90 -3.67 -4.12 -9.84
N ARG A 91 -4.90 -3.79 -10.27
CA ARG A 91 -5.53 -4.36 -11.46
C ARG A 91 -5.11 -3.55 -12.68
N VAL A 92 -4.72 -4.25 -13.74
CA VAL A 92 -4.46 -3.68 -15.06
C VAL A 92 -5.76 -3.74 -15.85
N GLN A 93 -6.28 -2.60 -16.27
CA GLN A 93 -7.50 -2.47 -17.07
C GLN A 93 -7.18 -2.08 -18.52
N GLU A 94 -8.16 -2.30 -19.40
CA GLU A 94 -8.10 -1.83 -20.79
C GLU A 94 -7.99 -0.30 -20.84
N GLY A 95 -7.15 0.24 -21.72
CA GLY A 95 -6.93 1.70 -21.82
C GLY A 95 -5.95 2.25 -20.78
N PRO A 96 -4.71 1.76 -20.81
CA PRO A 96 -3.79 1.55 -19.67
C PRO A 96 -4.21 2.20 -18.34
N SER A 97 -5.21 1.63 -17.66
CA SER A 97 -5.60 2.07 -16.31
C SER A 97 -5.07 1.09 -15.27
N PHE A 98 -4.59 1.63 -14.14
CA PHE A 98 -4.07 0.85 -13.02
C PHE A 98 -4.88 1.19 -11.78
N VAL A 99 -5.70 0.24 -11.31
CA VAL A 99 -6.63 0.47 -10.19
C VAL A 99 -6.22 -0.39 -9.00
N TYR A 100 -6.01 0.22 -7.84
CA TYR A 100 -5.74 -0.55 -6.62
C TYR A 100 -6.97 -1.35 -6.23
N SER A 101 -6.86 -2.67 -6.18
CA SER A 101 -7.91 -3.59 -5.76
C SER A 101 -7.76 -4.08 -4.31
N LEU A 102 -6.58 -3.88 -3.72
CA LEU A 102 -6.28 -4.21 -2.34
C LEU A 102 -5.17 -3.28 -1.85
N ALA A 103 -5.30 -2.77 -0.64
CA ALA A 103 -4.26 -2.11 0.13
C ALA A 103 -4.34 -2.62 1.57
N GLY A 104 -3.26 -3.24 2.06
CA GLY A 104 -3.15 -3.65 3.44
C GLY A 104 -3.03 -2.45 4.38
N ASN A 105 -3.40 -2.63 5.65
CA ASN A 105 -3.50 -1.53 6.61
C ASN A 105 -2.17 -0.78 6.84
N GLU A 106 -1.01 -1.45 6.89
CA GLU A 106 0.28 -0.76 7.01
C GLU A 106 0.61 0.03 5.74
N THR A 107 0.21 -0.46 4.57
CA THR A 107 0.32 0.29 3.31
C THR A 107 -0.56 1.54 3.34
N VAL A 108 -1.81 1.43 3.83
CA VAL A 108 -2.73 2.56 4.00
C VAL A 108 -2.16 3.58 4.99
N GLU A 109 -1.67 3.14 6.15
CA GLU A 109 -1.03 4.00 7.15
C GLU A 109 0.18 4.75 6.59
N ALA A 110 0.98 4.08 5.75
CA ALA A 110 2.16 4.66 5.12
C ALA A 110 1.83 5.80 4.15
N HIS A 111 0.74 5.64 3.39
CA HIS A 111 0.32 6.63 2.40
C HIS A 111 -0.64 7.68 2.97
N GLY A 112 -1.17 7.46 4.19
CA GLY A 112 -2.09 8.36 4.87
C GLY A 112 -3.53 8.29 4.36
N ASP A 113 -3.82 7.46 3.36
CA ASP A 113 -5.15 7.31 2.78
C ASP A 113 -5.35 5.90 2.18
N ASN A 114 -6.61 5.45 2.14
CA ASN A 114 -6.97 4.18 1.52
C ASN A 114 -7.25 4.37 0.04
N PHE A 115 -6.26 4.02 -0.78
CA PHE A 115 -6.33 4.13 -2.23
C PHE A 115 -7.02 2.96 -2.94
N THR A 116 -7.65 2.04 -2.20
CA THR A 116 -8.44 0.96 -2.80
C THR A 116 -9.59 1.54 -3.65
N GLY A 117 -9.68 1.08 -4.89
CA GLY A 117 -10.66 1.55 -5.88
C GLY A 117 -10.17 2.73 -6.72
N MET A 118 -9.06 3.38 -6.36
CA MET A 118 -8.55 4.54 -7.09
C MET A 118 -7.67 4.14 -8.27
N ASP A 119 -7.80 4.85 -9.39
CA ASP A 119 -6.82 4.82 -10.47
C ASP A 119 -5.53 5.50 -10.03
N VAL A 120 -4.39 4.96 -10.45
CA VAL A 120 -3.07 5.44 -10.05
C VAL A 120 -2.82 6.91 -10.45
N ARG A 121 -3.43 7.40 -11.53
CA ARG A 121 -3.31 8.79 -11.96
C ARG A 121 -4.02 9.75 -11.01
N GLU A 122 -5.03 9.28 -10.29
CA GLU A 122 -5.72 10.09 -9.28
C GLU A 122 -4.82 10.44 -8.09
N LEU A 123 -3.69 9.76 -7.93
CA LEU A 123 -2.68 10.07 -6.92
C LEU A 123 -2.02 11.44 -7.15
N ASP A 124 -2.11 12.00 -8.36
CA ASP A 124 -1.66 13.37 -8.66
C ASP A 124 -2.42 14.44 -7.84
N ARG A 125 -3.62 14.11 -7.31
CA ARG A 125 -4.35 14.98 -6.38
C ARG A 125 -3.63 15.16 -5.04
N HIS A 126 -2.86 14.16 -4.62
CA HIS A 126 -2.10 14.22 -3.37
C HIS A 126 -0.70 14.78 -3.59
N ALA A 127 -0.04 14.40 -4.67
CA ALA A 127 1.25 14.97 -5.08
C ALA A 127 1.33 15.09 -6.61
N PRO A 128 1.36 16.30 -7.17
CA PRO A 128 1.48 16.49 -8.61
C PRO A 128 2.67 15.73 -9.21
N GLY A 129 2.42 14.91 -10.23
CA GLY A 129 3.42 14.11 -10.94
C GLY A 129 3.63 12.71 -10.35
N TYR A 130 3.17 12.43 -9.13
CA TYR A 130 3.31 11.12 -8.49
C TYR A 130 2.50 10.03 -9.21
N GLY A 131 1.23 10.30 -9.53
CA GLY A 131 0.38 9.39 -10.29
C GLY A 131 0.91 9.13 -11.69
N THR A 132 1.42 10.18 -12.35
CA THR A 132 2.08 10.07 -13.66
C THR A 132 3.35 9.19 -13.61
N SER A 133 4.19 9.34 -12.58
CA SER A 133 5.38 8.48 -12.41
C SER A 133 5.00 7.03 -12.08
N MET A 134 4.00 6.79 -11.22
CA MET A 134 3.50 5.42 -10.98
C MET A 134 2.91 4.78 -12.23
N GLN A 135 2.17 5.54 -13.04
CA GLN A 135 1.63 5.09 -14.31
C GLN A 135 2.75 4.57 -15.23
N ARG A 136 3.83 5.34 -15.36
CA ARG A 136 5.01 4.93 -16.15
C ARG A 136 5.66 3.68 -15.56
N PHE A 137 5.80 3.64 -14.25
CA PHE A 137 6.42 2.52 -13.54
C PHE A 137 5.63 1.22 -13.73
N TYR A 138 4.32 1.21 -13.46
CA TYR A 138 3.47 0.03 -13.69
C TYR A 138 3.40 -0.37 -15.16
N SER A 139 3.40 0.59 -16.09
CA SER A 139 3.51 0.29 -17.52
C SER A 139 4.81 -0.43 -17.88
N SER A 140 5.92 -0.11 -17.20
CA SER A 140 7.20 -0.80 -17.41
C SER A 140 7.17 -2.25 -16.95
N ILE A 141 6.47 -2.55 -15.85
CA ILE A 141 6.27 -3.90 -15.33
C ILE A 141 5.38 -4.71 -16.27
N VAL A 142 4.28 -4.11 -16.77
CA VAL A 142 3.40 -4.77 -17.74
C VAL A 142 4.15 -5.14 -19.01
N ARG A 143 4.99 -4.23 -19.53
CA ARG A 143 5.82 -4.48 -20.73
C ARG A 143 6.89 -5.55 -20.52
N SER A 144 7.60 -5.49 -19.40
CA SER A 144 8.72 -6.40 -19.12
C SER A 144 8.26 -7.79 -18.67
N ARG A 145 7.05 -7.88 -18.07
CA ARG A 145 6.49 -9.11 -17.48
C ARG A 145 7.42 -9.73 -16.44
N ARG A 146 8.25 -8.91 -15.80
CA ARG A 146 9.27 -9.34 -14.83
C ARG A 146 9.03 -8.71 -13.46
N PRO A 147 9.46 -9.39 -12.37
CA PRO A 147 9.55 -8.78 -11.05
C PRO A 147 10.41 -7.53 -11.06
N CYS A 148 10.06 -6.57 -10.22
CA CYS A 148 10.82 -5.34 -10.03
C CYS A 148 10.92 -5.03 -8.54
N ALA A 149 12.07 -4.52 -8.11
CA ALA A 149 12.26 -3.96 -6.78
C ALA A 149 12.50 -2.46 -6.85
N ALA A 150 11.99 -1.74 -5.86
CA ALA A 150 12.28 -0.34 -5.68
C ALA A 150 12.66 -0.08 -4.22
N GLU A 151 13.47 0.94 -4.00
CA GLU A 151 13.69 1.49 -2.67
C GLU A 151 13.55 2.99 -2.71
N GLY A 152 13.20 3.56 -1.58
CA GLY A 152 12.97 4.99 -1.52
C GLY A 152 12.73 5.48 -0.11
N SER A 153 12.15 6.66 -0.03
CA SER A 153 11.72 7.23 1.23
C SER A 153 10.37 7.91 1.10
N LEU A 154 9.56 7.72 2.13
CA LEU A 154 8.22 8.27 2.26
C LEU A 154 8.15 9.06 3.57
N GLN A 155 7.41 10.16 3.56
CA GLN A 155 7.04 10.82 4.80
C GLN A 155 5.72 10.22 5.29
N PHE A 156 5.79 9.38 6.32
CA PHE A 156 4.60 8.86 6.98
C PHE A 156 3.90 10.00 7.70
N VAL A 157 2.59 10.12 7.46
CA VAL A 157 1.72 11.16 8.06
C VAL A 157 1.88 11.23 9.59
N ASN A 158 2.05 10.09 10.26
CA ASN A 158 2.13 10.00 11.72
C ASN A 158 3.49 9.57 12.29
N ARG A 159 4.47 9.25 11.44
CA ARG A 159 5.73 8.64 11.88
C ARG A 159 6.99 9.34 11.38
N GLY A 160 6.87 10.38 10.56
CA GLY A 160 8.01 11.08 10.00
C GLY A 160 8.64 10.34 8.82
N PHE A 161 9.92 10.59 8.55
CA PHE A 161 10.60 10.03 7.39
C PHE A 161 10.88 8.53 7.58
N CYS A 162 10.46 7.73 6.61
CA CYS A 162 10.64 6.29 6.59
C CYS A 162 11.29 5.88 5.28
N ARG A 163 12.32 5.04 5.37
CA ARG A 163 12.83 4.35 4.19
C ARG A 163 11.91 3.19 3.87
N PHE A 164 11.77 2.88 2.60
CA PHE A 164 11.06 1.68 2.19
C PHE A 164 11.85 0.89 1.17
N LYS A 165 11.61 -0.42 1.17
CA LYS A 165 11.92 -1.31 0.06
C LYS A 165 10.63 -1.99 -0.37
N SER A 166 10.39 -2.11 -1.65
CA SER A 166 9.20 -2.75 -2.18
C SER A 166 9.53 -3.68 -3.33
N ILE A 167 8.69 -4.70 -3.50
CA ILE A 167 8.70 -5.57 -4.68
C ILE A 167 7.36 -5.50 -5.39
N TYR A 168 7.41 -5.67 -6.71
CA TYR A 168 6.27 -5.65 -7.61
C TYR A 168 6.35 -6.87 -8.52
N LEU A 169 5.29 -7.66 -8.49
CA LEU A 169 5.25 -9.01 -9.03
C LEU A 169 4.08 -9.11 -10.03
N PRO A 170 4.34 -9.17 -11.34
CA PRO A 170 3.28 -9.25 -12.34
C PRO A 170 2.58 -10.60 -12.26
N LEU A 171 1.28 -10.61 -12.56
CA LEU A 171 0.40 -11.77 -12.54
C LEU A 171 -0.43 -11.86 -13.83
N ALA A 172 -0.48 -13.04 -14.41
CA ALA A 172 -1.17 -13.29 -15.67
C ALA A 172 -2.70 -13.42 -15.51
N SER A 173 -3.44 -12.98 -16.52
CA SER A 173 -4.81 -13.43 -16.78
C SER A 173 -4.81 -14.89 -17.24
N GLY A 174 -6.00 -15.46 -17.45
CA GLY A 174 -6.14 -16.76 -18.13
C GLY A 174 -5.59 -16.77 -19.57
N GLU A 175 -5.47 -15.59 -20.19
CA GLU A 175 -4.99 -15.40 -21.57
C GLU A 175 -3.48 -15.10 -21.64
N GLY A 176 -2.79 -15.09 -20.50
CA GLY A 176 -1.34 -14.86 -20.43
C GLY A 176 -0.91 -13.39 -20.48
N THR A 177 -1.84 -12.44 -20.58
CA THR A 177 -1.58 -10.99 -20.45
C THR A 177 -1.43 -10.59 -18.98
N VAL A 178 -0.68 -9.52 -18.67
CA VAL A 178 -0.56 -9.04 -17.28
C VAL A 178 -1.90 -8.45 -16.86
N SER A 179 -2.55 -9.05 -15.86
CA SER A 179 -3.85 -8.61 -15.34
C SER A 179 -3.74 -7.90 -14.00
N HIS A 180 -2.72 -8.25 -13.22
CA HIS A 180 -2.49 -7.67 -11.91
C HIS A 180 -1.01 -7.50 -11.65
N ILE A 181 -0.68 -6.55 -10.78
CA ILE A 181 0.63 -6.41 -10.15
C ILE A 181 0.38 -6.56 -8.65
N MET A 182 0.96 -7.60 -8.06
CA MET A 182 1.00 -7.76 -6.61
C MET A 182 2.24 -7.06 -6.08
N GLY A 183 2.13 -6.28 -5.02
CA GLY A 183 3.29 -5.71 -4.38
C GLY A 183 3.23 -5.79 -2.87
N ALA A 184 4.39 -5.60 -2.26
CA ALA A 184 4.55 -5.48 -0.82
C ALA A 184 5.68 -4.50 -0.52
N ALA A 185 5.58 -3.78 0.61
CA ALA A 185 6.59 -2.84 1.04
C ALA A 185 7.03 -3.14 2.48
N ALA A 186 8.34 -3.13 2.71
CA ALA A 186 8.95 -3.11 4.03
C ALA A 186 9.33 -1.68 4.37
N TYR A 187 9.08 -1.30 5.62
CA TYR A 187 9.26 0.07 6.10
C TYR A 187 10.28 0.07 7.23
N GLU A 188 11.35 0.83 7.04
CA GLU A 188 12.39 1.05 8.04
C GLU A 188 12.31 2.48 8.54
N MET A 189 11.94 2.62 9.81
CA MET A 189 11.98 3.91 10.50
C MET A 189 13.43 4.38 10.56
N GLY A 190 13.72 5.58 10.06
CA GLY A 190 15.01 6.19 10.31
C GLY A 190 15.14 6.42 11.82
N SER A 191 16.17 5.87 12.45
CA SER A 191 16.59 6.36 13.76
C SER A 191 16.97 7.82 13.59
N ALA A 192 16.25 8.71 14.28
CA ALA A 192 16.57 10.13 14.37
C ALA A 192 18.00 10.37 14.85
#